data_AF-A0A660PGB7-F1
#
_entry.id   AF-A0A660PGB7-F1
#
_cell.length_a   1.000
_cell.length_b   1.000
_cell.length_c   1.000
_cell.angle_alpha   90.00
_cell.angle_beta   90.00
_cell.angle_gamma   90.00
#
_symmetry.space_group_name_H-M   'P 1'
#
loop_
_entity.id
_entity.type
_entity.pdbx_description
1 polymer ?
#
loop_
_entity_poly.entity_id
_entity_poly.type
_entity_poly.pdbx_seq_one_letter_code
_entity_poly.pdbx_strand_id
1 'polypeptide(L)'
;MLAYDENLLNWLTENPLFALFVIDNGKYIYANQQFADLLELPIVSIIGMRADLIINYVADPVQREQLIKRYETRLSTHLPENRIELRLKCPSGKEKWVELVVRNSTYGNEPVILGALIDITQQKISREKLYNSEKKYRNIVDLLPQVVFEIDLNGNFTFVNKHGFQAFGYTQEDLDKGIDISQVIIPEDREKARKSVGRVLAGEEANGVEYTAQRKDGSTFPIKTYSAPIIYRNKPVGLRGIAIDITDIRQREKLLREQKRQMQLLSERLTNIQENDRIYIARQLHDIVGQKLSLTKFNLEKELIDNPELSNSDLQKISSLISEVSDDIRHIISGLHPQTLKSYGLVQTISWYIEECCNNNNTECKLTTKGEIPRLSGQLELNIYRIFQEAVHNILKHARATIVNVFLEFQKDMLILKVSDNGRGFDKNSVTKHSRHNKFGINNMRERALMIGGTFNIESIIGEGTTIICKVSIDQENINGENKNISS
;
A
#
# COMPACT_ATOMS: atom_id res chain seq x y z
N MET A 1 66.68 -14.73 31.37
CA MET A 1 67.55 -13.55 31.19
C MET A 1 68.29 -13.80 29.88
N LEU A 2 67.79 -13.32 28.74
CA LEU A 2 68.54 -13.43 27.49
C LEU A 2 69.69 -12.44 27.59
N ALA A 3 70.89 -12.96 27.86
CA ALA A 3 72.11 -12.18 27.75
C ALA A 3 72.24 -11.67 26.31
N TYR A 4 72.75 -10.46 26.14
CA TYR A 4 73.06 -9.86 24.85
C TYR A 4 74.00 -10.81 24.08
N ASP A 5 73.46 -11.53 23.10
CA ASP A 5 74.17 -12.52 22.27
C ASP A 5 74.31 -11.94 20.86
N GLU A 6 75.52 -11.95 20.29
CA GLU A 6 75.76 -11.56 18.90
C GLU A 6 74.88 -12.34 17.91
N ASN A 7 74.49 -13.57 18.26
CA ASN A 7 73.55 -14.36 17.47
C ASN A 7 72.14 -13.72 17.40
N LEU A 8 71.70 -13.02 18.45
CA LEU A 8 70.41 -12.31 18.45
C LEU A 8 70.47 -11.07 17.54
N LEU A 9 71.60 -10.35 17.52
CA LEU A 9 71.79 -9.20 16.64
C LEU A 9 71.88 -9.63 15.16
N ASN A 10 72.57 -10.74 14.89
CA ASN A 10 72.62 -11.35 13.55
C ASN A 10 71.23 -11.83 13.11
N TRP A 11 70.47 -12.50 14.00
CA TRP A 11 69.12 -12.94 13.67
C TRP A 11 68.16 -11.76 13.39
N LEU A 12 68.24 -10.67 14.15
CA LEU A 12 67.44 -9.45 13.94
C LEU A 12 67.81 -8.70 12.64
N THR A 13 69.07 -8.79 12.20
CA THR A 13 69.53 -8.20 10.93
C THR A 13 69.17 -9.08 9.74
N GLU A 14 69.14 -10.41 9.91
CA GLU A 14 68.66 -11.38 8.92
C GLU A 14 67.12 -11.44 8.80
N ASN A 15 66.38 -11.08 9.86
CA ASN A 15 64.92 -11.05 9.89
C ASN A 15 64.36 -9.65 10.19
N PRO A 16 64.65 -8.64 9.36
CA PRO A 16 64.25 -7.28 9.64
C PRO A 16 62.74 -7.09 9.46
N LEU A 17 62.06 -6.64 10.51
CA LEU A 17 60.64 -6.23 10.49
C LEU A 17 60.38 -4.99 9.62
N PHE A 18 61.40 -4.16 9.41
CA PHE A 18 61.28 -2.87 8.73
C PHE A 18 62.33 -2.74 7.64
N ALA A 19 62.03 -2.00 6.58
CA ALA A 19 63.03 -1.60 5.60
C ALA A 19 63.93 -0.52 6.23
N LEU A 20 65.19 -0.84 6.49
CA LEU A 20 66.12 0.03 7.21
C LEU A 20 67.28 0.43 6.30
N PHE A 21 67.77 1.66 6.49
CA PHE A 21 68.94 2.17 5.78
C PHE A 21 69.76 3.14 6.64
N VAL A 22 71.05 3.25 6.33
CA VAL A 22 71.96 4.24 6.90
C VAL A 22 72.64 4.99 5.76
N ILE A 23 72.62 6.32 5.86
CA ILE A 23 73.31 7.23 4.94
C ILE A 23 74.46 7.91 5.68
N ASP A 24 75.64 7.88 5.08
CA ASP A 24 76.82 8.63 5.50
C ASP A 24 77.35 9.43 4.29
N ASN A 25 77.74 10.68 4.52
CA ASN A 25 78.33 11.58 3.50
C ASN A 25 77.59 11.59 2.15
N GLY A 26 76.25 11.59 2.17
CA GLY A 26 75.46 11.61 0.94
C GLY A 26 75.03 10.25 0.39
N LYS A 27 75.61 9.15 0.87
CA LYS A 27 75.51 7.81 0.25
C LYS A 27 74.97 6.76 1.22
N TYR A 28 74.22 5.79 0.69
CA TYR A 28 73.78 4.64 1.48
C TYR A 28 74.99 3.76 1.82
N ILE A 29 75.37 3.69 3.09
CA ILE A 29 76.41 2.78 3.58
C ILE A 29 75.83 1.45 4.07
N TYR A 30 74.53 1.44 4.35
CA TYR A 30 73.79 0.26 4.73
C TYR A 30 72.34 0.35 4.22
N ALA A 31 71.82 -0.78 3.78
CA ALA A 31 70.41 -1.02 3.53
C ALA A 31 70.18 -2.51 3.77
N ASN A 32 69.05 -2.87 4.36
CA ASN A 32 68.70 -4.29 4.52
C ASN A 32 67.91 -4.82 3.30
N GLN A 33 67.73 -6.13 3.25
CA GLN A 33 67.01 -6.77 2.15
C GLN A 33 65.56 -6.27 2.03
N GLN A 34 64.88 -6.02 3.15
CA GLN A 34 63.52 -5.47 3.16
C GLN A 34 63.42 -4.09 2.49
N PHE A 35 64.46 -3.24 2.62
CA PHE A 35 64.53 -1.95 1.93
C PHE A 35 64.73 -2.13 0.42
N ALA A 36 65.59 -3.05 0.01
CA ALA A 36 65.80 -3.40 -1.39
C ALA A 36 64.51 -3.96 -2.03
N ASP A 37 63.85 -4.90 -1.37
CA ASP A 37 62.60 -5.53 -1.83
C ASP A 37 61.44 -4.54 -1.89
N LEU A 38 61.34 -3.63 -0.92
CA LEU A 38 60.31 -2.61 -0.89
C LEU A 38 60.43 -1.67 -2.10
N LEU A 39 61.66 -1.26 -2.45
CA LEU A 39 61.96 -0.40 -3.59
C LEU A 39 62.07 -1.16 -4.93
N GLU A 40 62.06 -2.49 -4.89
CA GLU A 40 62.30 -3.39 -6.03
C GLU A 40 63.65 -3.12 -6.73
N LEU A 41 64.67 -2.76 -5.94
CA LEU A 41 66.02 -2.47 -6.42
C LEU A 41 67.01 -3.52 -5.89
N PRO A 42 67.99 -3.99 -6.70
CA PRO A 42 69.03 -4.88 -6.20
C PRO A 42 69.82 -4.19 -5.07
N ILE A 43 70.00 -4.86 -3.93
CA ILE A 43 70.71 -4.31 -2.76
C ILE A 43 72.12 -3.80 -3.11
N VAL A 44 72.81 -4.50 -4.00
CA VAL A 44 74.15 -4.14 -4.50
C VAL A 44 74.15 -2.80 -5.25
N SER A 45 73.04 -2.42 -5.87
CA SER A 45 72.89 -1.12 -6.54
C SER A 45 72.58 0.02 -5.58
N ILE A 46 72.13 -0.28 -4.37
CA ILE A 46 71.75 0.72 -3.36
C ILE A 46 72.99 1.16 -2.58
N ILE A 47 73.84 0.22 -2.17
CA ILE A 47 75.04 0.53 -1.38
C ILE A 47 76.02 1.39 -2.20
N GLY A 48 76.45 2.50 -1.63
CA GLY A 48 77.34 3.49 -2.26
C GLY A 48 76.62 4.49 -3.18
N MET A 49 75.33 4.29 -3.47
CA MET A 49 74.53 5.22 -4.28
C MET A 49 74.20 6.48 -3.47
N ARG A 50 74.13 7.63 -4.14
CA ARG A 50 73.70 8.88 -3.49
C ARG A 50 72.20 8.84 -3.16
N ALA A 51 71.84 9.38 -2.00
CA ALA A 51 70.47 9.40 -1.50
C ALA A 51 69.48 10.11 -2.45
N ASP A 52 69.89 11.23 -3.03
CA ASP A 52 69.07 12.02 -3.96
C ASP A 52 68.75 11.27 -5.26
N LEU A 53 69.62 10.37 -5.72
CA LEU A 53 69.35 9.55 -6.92
C LEU A 53 68.23 8.54 -6.67
N ILE A 54 68.23 7.87 -5.50
CA ILE A 54 67.17 6.94 -5.13
C ILE A 54 65.86 7.71 -4.91
N ILE A 55 65.90 8.86 -4.23
CA ILE A 55 64.72 9.74 -4.06
C ILE A 55 64.15 10.14 -5.42
N ASN A 56 64.98 10.56 -6.37
CA ASN A 56 64.55 10.92 -7.71
C ASN A 56 63.99 9.75 -8.52
N TYR A 57 64.46 8.55 -8.25
CA TYR A 57 64.03 7.35 -8.96
C TYR A 57 62.69 6.82 -8.44
N VAL A 58 62.51 6.74 -7.12
CA VAL A 58 61.37 6.06 -6.51
C VAL A 58 60.27 6.99 -6.00
N ALA A 59 60.55 8.27 -5.70
CA ALA A 59 59.52 9.17 -5.17
C ALA A 59 58.64 9.76 -6.29
N ASP A 60 57.38 10.04 -5.95
CA ASP A 60 56.46 10.79 -6.80
C ASP A 60 57.04 12.17 -7.19
N PRO A 61 56.96 12.60 -8.47
CA PRO A 61 57.53 13.87 -8.93
C PRO A 61 57.16 15.10 -8.09
N VAL A 62 55.93 15.14 -7.54
CA VAL A 62 55.45 16.26 -6.72
C VAL A 62 56.14 16.29 -5.35
N GLN A 63 56.54 15.12 -4.83
CA GLN A 63 57.13 14.98 -3.49
C GLN A 63 58.67 15.01 -3.50
N ARG A 64 59.31 14.92 -4.67
CA ARG A 64 60.78 14.90 -4.82
C ARG A 64 61.45 16.15 -4.29
N GLU A 65 61.02 17.33 -4.72
CA GLU A 65 61.63 18.60 -4.30
C GLU A 65 61.52 18.79 -2.77
N GLN A 66 60.38 18.42 -2.19
CA GLN A 66 60.17 18.47 -0.76
C GLN A 66 61.09 17.48 -0.01
N LEU A 67 61.28 16.28 -0.55
CA LEU A 67 62.18 15.27 0.03
C LEU A 67 63.65 15.67 -0.04
N ILE A 68 64.10 16.19 -1.19
CA ILE A 68 65.46 16.68 -1.38
C ILE A 68 65.72 17.85 -0.42
N LYS A 69 64.80 18.82 -0.35
CA LYS A 69 64.93 19.95 0.58
C LYS A 69 64.98 19.51 2.05
N ARG A 70 64.15 18.52 2.44
CA ARG A 70 64.19 17.95 3.80
C ARG A 70 65.50 17.21 4.07
N TYR A 71 66.03 16.51 3.07
CA TYR A 71 67.32 15.85 3.15
C TYR A 71 68.47 16.85 3.31
N GLU A 72 68.51 17.90 2.49
CA GLU A 72 69.50 18.99 2.59
C GLU A 72 69.43 19.73 3.92
N THR A 73 68.21 20.02 4.41
CA THR A 73 68.01 20.71 5.70
C THR A 73 68.56 19.87 6.86
N ARG A 74 68.45 18.52 6.80
CA ARG A 74 69.03 17.62 7.81
C ARG A 74 70.55 17.64 7.85
N LEU A 75 71.20 18.00 6.74
CA LEU A 75 72.66 18.17 6.67
C LEU A 75 73.08 19.55 7.24
N SER A 76 72.19 20.54 7.30
CA SER A 76 72.48 21.93 7.68
C SER A 76 71.95 22.34 9.07
N THR A 77 72.13 21.48 10.09
CA THR A 77 71.81 21.71 11.54
C THR A 77 70.36 22.00 11.95
N HIS A 78 69.39 22.09 11.03
CA HIS A 78 67.96 22.11 11.36
C HIS A 78 67.33 20.72 11.23
N LEU A 79 66.56 20.28 12.24
CA LEU A 79 65.90 18.97 12.25
C LEU A 79 64.44 19.11 11.79
N PRO A 80 64.09 18.78 10.52
CA PRO A 80 62.69 18.67 10.11
C PRO A 80 62.02 17.49 10.82
N GLU A 81 60.69 17.39 10.77
CA GLU A 81 59.98 16.26 11.41
C GLU A 81 60.54 14.93 10.89
N ASN A 82 60.70 14.01 11.83
CA ASN A 82 61.32 12.70 11.63
C ASN A 82 60.45 11.71 10.86
N ARG A 83 59.26 12.11 10.41
CA ARG A 83 58.27 11.21 9.80
C ARG A 83 57.55 11.91 8.66
N ILE A 84 57.38 11.24 7.54
CA ILE A 84 56.61 11.72 6.39
C ILE A 84 56.02 10.55 5.60
N GLU A 85 54.78 10.69 5.14
CA GLU A 85 54.15 9.73 4.24
C GLU A 85 54.46 10.08 2.78
N LEU A 86 54.90 9.10 2.02
CA LEU A 86 55.35 9.25 0.64
C LEU A 86 54.67 8.23 -0.25
N ARG A 87 54.43 8.64 -1.51
CA ARG A 87 54.05 7.73 -2.56
C ARG A 87 55.29 7.36 -3.37
N LEU A 88 55.62 6.07 -3.35
CA LEU A 88 56.69 5.51 -4.15
C LEU A 88 56.14 4.85 -5.40
N LYS A 89 56.85 5.01 -6.52
CA LYS A 89 56.62 4.30 -7.75
C LYS A 89 57.77 3.34 -7.97
N CYS A 90 57.50 2.05 -7.84
CA CYS A 90 58.51 1.00 -8.01
C CYS A 90 58.81 0.78 -9.50
N PRO A 91 59.98 0.22 -9.87
CA PRO A 91 60.33 -0.19 -11.23
C PRO A 91 59.25 -0.98 -11.97
N SER A 92 58.51 -1.87 -11.29
CA SER A 92 57.40 -2.61 -11.89
C SER A 92 56.19 -1.75 -12.29
N GLY A 93 56.20 -0.46 -11.96
CA GLY A 93 55.08 0.46 -12.14
C GLY A 93 54.07 0.46 -10.99
N LYS A 94 54.22 -0.44 -10.00
CA LYS A 94 53.38 -0.48 -8.80
C LYS A 94 53.61 0.74 -7.92
N GLU A 95 52.52 1.28 -7.38
CA GLU A 95 52.57 2.38 -6.43
C GLU A 95 52.42 1.84 -5.00
N LYS A 96 53.28 2.31 -4.09
CA LYS A 96 53.25 1.98 -2.67
C LYS A 96 53.21 3.25 -1.85
N TRP A 97 52.36 3.27 -0.82
CA TRP A 97 52.44 4.30 0.21
C TRP A 97 53.41 3.84 1.29
N VAL A 98 54.39 4.66 1.61
CA VAL A 98 55.36 4.39 2.66
C VAL A 98 55.39 5.51 3.67
N GLU A 99 55.59 5.18 4.93
CA GLU A 99 55.98 6.12 5.96
C GLU A 99 57.51 6.08 6.07
N LEU A 100 58.15 7.19 5.73
CA LEU A 100 59.58 7.40 5.90
C LEU A 100 59.83 8.00 7.28
N VAL A 101 60.58 7.26 8.11
CA VAL A 101 61.04 7.73 9.41
C VAL A 101 62.55 7.93 9.37
N VAL A 102 63.05 9.12 9.66
CA VAL A 102 64.47 9.47 9.56
C VAL A 102 64.93 10.22 10.80
N ARG A 103 66.10 9.85 11.32
CA ARG A 103 66.77 10.57 12.41
C ARG A 103 68.27 10.70 12.14
N ASN A 104 68.86 11.78 12.64
CA ASN A 104 70.31 11.92 12.69
C ASN A 104 70.85 11.11 13.87
N SER A 105 72.00 10.47 13.70
CA SER A 105 72.65 9.62 14.70
C SER A 105 74.16 9.69 14.50
N THR A 106 74.92 8.89 15.26
CA THR A 106 76.36 8.75 15.09
C THR A 106 76.74 7.27 15.04
N TYR A 107 77.70 6.92 14.20
CA TYR A 107 78.30 5.60 14.12
C TYR A 107 79.82 5.75 14.23
N GLY A 108 80.43 5.21 15.29
CA GLY A 108 81.87 5.35 15.52
C GLY A 108 82.34 6.81 15.64
N ASN A 109 81.52 7.69 16.23
CA ASN A 109 81.69 9.16 16.31
C ASN A 109 81.48 9.95 15.02
N GLU A 110 81.21 9.31 13.88
CA GLU A 110 80.87 9.99 12.64
C GLU A 110 79.35 10.23 12.52
N PRO A 111 78.90 11.41 12.05
CA PRO A 111 77.48 11.73 11.90
C PRO A 111 76.84 10.94 10.76
N VAL A 112 75.75 10.22 11.04
CA VAL A 112 75.01 9.41 10.06
C VAL A 112 73.52 9.69 10.12
N ILE A 113 72.81 9.37 9.04
CA ILE A 113 71.36 9.43 8.97
C ILE A 113 70.81 8.00 9.00
N LEU A 114 70.04 7.67 10.03
CA LEU A 114 69.32 6.40 10.12
C LEU A 114 67.89 6.60 9.63
N GLY A 115 67.45 5.75 8.71
CA GLY A 115 66.10 5.78 8.18
C GLY A 115 65.40 4.43 8.15
N ALA A 116 64.08 4.47 8.19
CA ALA A 116 63.19 3.34 8.03
C ALA A 116 62.07 3.69 7.03
N LEU A 117 61.70 2.73 6.19
CA LEU A 117 60.49 2.77 5.37
C LEU A 117 59.49 1.74 5.93
N ILE A 118 58.26 2.18 6.15
CA ILE A 118 57.16 1.31 6.59
C ILE A 118 56.11 1.32 5.49
N ASP A 119 55.78 0.17 4.90
CA ASP A 119 54.71 0.07 3.91
C ASP A 119 53.34 0.25 4.60
N ILE A 120 52.64 1.33 4.26
CA ILE A 120 51.33 1.69 4.79
C ILE A 120 50.23 1.58 3.71
N THR A 121 50.51 0.93 2.57
CA THR A 121 49.62 0.85 1.42
C THR A 121 48.28 0.22 1.78
N GLN A 122 48.29 -0.95 2.44
CA GLN A 122 47.05 -1.64 2.82
C GLN A 122 46.22 -0.85 3.85
N GLN A 123 46.90 -0.15 4.76
CA GLN A 123 46.24 0.70 5.75
C GLN A 123 45.54 1.90 5.09
N LYS A 124 46.21 2.58 4.15
CA LYS A 124 45.64 3.69 3.38
C LYS A 124 44.44 3.24 2.55
N ILE A 125 44.57 2.14 1.79
CA ILE A 125 43.48 1.59 0.98
C ILE A 125 42.28 1.22 1.84
N SER A 126 42.50 0.56 2.98
CA SER A 126 41.42 0.16 3.89
C SER A 126 40.70 1.38 4.49
N ARG A 127 41.46 2.40 4.91
CA ARG A 127 40.91 3.64 5.44
C ARG A 127 40.11 4.41 4.40
N GLU A 128 40.62 4.50 3.17
CA GLU A 128 39.92 5.18 2.07
C GLU A 128 38.64 4.42 1.67
N LYS A 129 38.69 3.09 1.58
CA LYS A 129 37.50 2.26 1.33
C LYS A 129 36.44 2.47 2.41
N LEU A 130 36.84 2.48 3.68
CA LEU A 130 35.93 2.75 4.79
C LEU A 130 35.29 4.14 4.67
N TYR A 131 36.12 5.18 4.48
CA TYR A 131 35.66 6.56 4.31
C TYR A 131 34.68 6.70 3.13
N ASN A 132 35.00 6.14 1.98
CA ASN A 132 34.14 6.19 0.79
C ASN A 132 32.84 5.40 0.99
N SER A 133 32.90 4.27 1.69
CA SER A 133 31.72 3.48 2.03
C SER A 133 30.79 4.23 2.98
N GLU A 134 31.32 4.83 4.06
CA GLU A 134 30.55 5.63 5.00
C GLU A 134 29.88 6.83 4.31
N LYS A 135 30.63 7.55 3.46
CA LYS A 135 30.10 8.65 2.65
C LYS A 135 29.00 8.18 1.70
N LYS A 136 29.19 7.04 1.03
CA LYS A 136 28.19 6.45 0.14
C LYS A 136 26.89 6.15 0.89
N TYR A 137 26.95 5.49 2.05
CA TYR A 137 25.75 5.15 2.82
C TYR A 137 25.05 6.40 3.38
N ARG A 138 25.81 7.38 3.88
CA ARG A 138 25.26 8.67 4.32
C ARG A 138 24.48 9.37 3.20
N ASN A 139 25.06 9.44 2.01
CA ASN A 139 24.40 10.04 0.85
C ASN A 139 23.10 9.31 0.46
N ILE A 140 23.09 7.97 0.50
CA ILE A 140 21.87 7.20 0.19
C ILE A 140 20.76 7.51 1.20
N VAL A 141 21.11 7.54 2.48
CA VAL A 141 20.16 7.81 3.56
C VAL A 141 19.62 9.24 3.51
N ASP A 142 20.43 10.22 3.10
CA ASP A 142 20.01 11.62 2.94
C ASP A 142 19.13 11.87 1.70
N LEU A 143 19.12 10.95 0.73
CA LEU A 143 18.24 11.01 -0.44
C LEU A 143 16.84 10.42 -0.19
N LEU A 144 16.68 9.66 0.90
CA LEU A 144 15.40 9.02 1.19
C LEU A 144 14.34 10.06 1.60
N PRO A 145 13.12 10.00 1.03
CA PRO A 145 12.00 10.86 1.41
C PRO A 145 11.31 10.39 2.70
N GLN A 146 12.08 9.75 3.59
CA GLN A 146 11.61 9.17 4.84
C GLN A 146 12.62 9.52 5.93
N VAL A 147 12.12 9.67 7.15
CA VAL A 147 12.99 9.95 8.29
C VAL A 147 13.71 8.67 8.67
N VAL A 148 15.02 8.70 8.67
CA VAL A 148 15.87 7.61 9.16
C VAL A 148 16.54 8.09 10.43
N PHE A 149 16.46 7.29 11.49
CA PHE A 149 16.98 7.67 12.79
C PHE A 149 17.67 6.51 13.50
N GLU A 150 18.56 6.86 14.43
CA GLU A 150 19.07 5.98 15.47
C GLU A 150 18.92 6.64 16.83
N ILE A 151 18.57 5.86 17.84
CA ILE A 151 18.51 6.27 19.24
C ILE A 151 19.33 5.34 20.12
N ASP A 152 19.90 5.86 21.20
CA ASP A 152 20.53 5.06 22.25
C ASP A 152 19.48 4.36 23.15
N LEU A 153 19.95 3.60 24.16
CA LEU A 153 19.07 2.92 25.12
C LEU A 153 18.28 3.87 26.04
N ASN A 154 18.70 5.13 26.15
CA ASN A 154 18.02 6.14 26.95
C ASN A 154 16.94 6.89 26.14
N GLY A 155 16.91 6.70 24.82
CA GLY A 155 15.97 7.38 23.92
C GLY A 155 16.53 8.64 23.27
N ASN A 156 17.83 8.94 23.43
CA ASN A 156 18.46 10.08 22.77
C ASN A 156 18.79 9.74 21.33
N PHE A 157 18.49 10.64 20.40
CA PHE A 157 18.90 10.49 19.01
C PHE A 157 20.43 10.56 18.88
N THR A 158 21.01 9.54 18.25
CA THR A 158 22.44 9.47 17.91
C THR A 158 22.68 9.72 16.43
N PHE A 159 21.65 9.57 15.60
CA PHE A 159 21.69 9.85 14.17
C PHE A 159 20.30 10.21 13.67
N VAL A 160 20.23 11.20 12.78
CA VAL A 160 19.03 11.55 12.00
C VAL A 160 19.49 11.96 10.60
N ASN A 161 18.78 11.49 9.56
CA ASN A 161 19.08 11.90 8.19
C ASN A 161 18.60 13.33 7.88
N LYS A 162 19.04 13.88 6.74
CA LYS A 162 18.65 15.22 6.29
C LYS A 162 17.13 15.43 6.25
N HIS A 163 16.37 14.43 5.81
CA HIS A 163 14.92 14.52 5.76
C HIS A 163 14.29 14.61 7.16
N GLY A 164 14.83 13.89 8.15
CA GLY A 164 14.39 13.99 9.55
C GLY A 164 14.52 15.39 10.13
N PHE A 165 15.64 16.07 9.89
CA PHE A 165 15.82 17.47 10.30
C PHE A 165 14.79 18.39 9.65
N GLN A 166 14.59 18.26 8.34
CA GLN A 166 13.62 19.07 7.59
C GLN A 166 12.18 18.83 8.05
N ALA A 167 11.80 17.57 8.28
CA ALA A 167 10.49 17.21 8.77
C ALA A 167 10.30 17.77 10.18
N PHE A 168 11.13 17.40 11.15
CA PHE A 168 10.87 17.75 12.54
C PHE A 168 11.25 19.19 12.93
N GLY A 169 11.97 19.92 12.08
CA GLY A 169 12.39 21.31 12.33
C GLY A 169 13.58 21.44 13.28
N TYR A 170 14.34 20.36 13.47
CA TYR A 170 15.57 20.35 14.27
C TYR A 170 16.81 20.55 13.40
N THR A 171 17.92 20.93 14.01
CA THR A 171 19.23 21.07 13.36
C THR A 171 20.24 20.04 13.90
N GLN A 172 21.38 19.91 13.22
CA GLN A 172 22.50 19.12 13.74
C GLN A 172 22.97 19.64 15.11
N GLU A 173 22.96 20.95 15.34
CA GLU A 173 23.34 21.54 16.63
C GLU A 173 22.38 21.13 17.76
N ASP A 174 21.07 21.02 17.45
CA ASP A 174 20.10 20.50 18.42
C ASP A 174 20.39 19.04 18.76
N LEU A 175 20.72 18.22 17.75
CA LEU A 175 21.09 16.82 17.93
C LEU A 175 22.33 16.70 18.83
N ASP A 176 23.35 17.53 18.60
CA ASP A 176 24.59 17.56 19.38
C ASP A 176 24.35 17.98 20.85
N LYS A 177 23.28 18.75 21.13
CA LYS A 177 22.82 19.09 22.49
C LYS A 177 22.03 17.98 23.17
N GLY A 178 21.60 16.97 22.41
CA GLY A 178 20.77 15.86 22.87
C GLY A 178 19.28 16.11 22.66
N ILE A 179 18.72 15.47 21.63
CA ILE A 179 17.27 15.39 21.41
C ILE A 179 16.78 14.06 21.96
N ASP A 180 15.81 14.10 22.85
CA ASP A 180 15.17 12.90 23.41
C ASP A 180 13.89 12.56 22.62
N ILE A 181 13.61 11.26 22.47
CA ILE A 181 12.43 10.75 21.76
C ILE A 181 11.11 11.30 22.31
N SER A 182 11.02 11.64 23.60
CA SER A 182 9.82 12.23 24.19
C SER A 182 9.54 13.65 23.71
N GLN A 183 10.54 14.36 23.16
CA GLN A 183 10.37 15.70 22.59
C GLN A 183 9.73 15.67 21.20
N VAL A 184 9.87 14.55 20.48
CA VAL A 184 9.39 14.41 19.10
C VAL A 184 8.08 13.62 18.99
N ILE A 185 7.55 13.14 20.11
CA ILE A 185 6.26 12.44 20.23
C ILE A 185 5.39 13.18 21.25
N ILE A 186 4.11 13.39 20.92
CA ILE A 186 3.18 14.07 21.83
C ILE A 186 3.06 13.33 23.17
N PRO A 187 2.79 14.04 24.29
CA PRO A 187 2.71 13.45 25.62
C PRO A 187 1.84 12.19 25.73
N GLU A 188 0.69 12.17 25.04
CA GLU A 188 -0.30 11.10 25.05
C GLU A 188 0.24 9.79 24.47
N ASP A 189 1.16 9.87 23.50
CA ASP A 189 1.73 8.71 22.81
C ASP A 189 3.07 8.24 23.42
N ARG A 190 3.65 8.95 24.40
CA ARG A 190 4.97 8.63 24.99
C ARG A 190 5.02 7.26 25.66
N GLU A 191 4.00 6.90 26.44
CA GLU A 191 3.93 5.57 27.08
C GLU A 191 3.82 4.45 26.05
N LYS A 192 3.10 4.70 24.95
CA LYS A 192 2.99 3.77 23.82
C LYS A 192 4.34 3.61 23.12
N ALA A 193 5.08 4.70 22.93
CA ALA A 193 6.43 4.67 22.37
C ALA A 193 7.39 3.88 23.26
N ARG A 194 7.40 4.14 24.57
CA ARG A 194 8.23 3.43 25.56
C ARG A 194 7.99 1.92 25.54
N LYS A 195 6.72 1.49 25.53
CA LYS A 195 6.36 0.05 25.44
C LYS A 195 6.83 -0.57 24.12
N SER A 196 6.65 0.14 23.00
CA SER A 196 7.09 -0.32 21.69
C SER A 196 8.61 -0.48 21.62
N VAL A 197 9.37 0.50 22.10
CA VAL A 197 10.83 0.43 22.22
C VAL A 197 11.26 -0.78 23.05
N GLY A 198 10.64 -1.01 24.20
CA GLY A 198 10.93 -2.17 25.05
C GLY A 198 10.72 -3.51 24.32
N ARG A 199 9.65 -3.62 23.53
CA ARG A 199 9.38 -4.82 22.71
C ARG A 199 10.43 -5.04 21.62
N VAL A 200 10.80 -3.99 20.89
CA VAL A 200 11.83 -4.09 19.84
C VAL A 200 13.18 -4.51 20.44
N LEU A 201 13.54 -3.95 21.61
CA LEU A 201 14.77 -4.32 22.32
C LEU A 201 14.76 -5.77 22.83
N ALA A 202 13.59 -6.32 23.15
CA ALA A 202 13.38 -7.73 23.47
C ALA A 202 13.42 -8.65 22.23
N GLY A 203 13.55 -8.10 21.01
CA GLY A 203 13.57 -8.87 19.77
C GLY A 203 12.17 -9.23 19.25
N GLU A 204 11.12 -8.64 19.80
CA GLU A 204 9.76 -8.80 19.26
C GLU A 204 9.54 -7.92 18.02
N GLU A 205 8.73 -8.39 17.08
CA GLU A 205 8.27 -7.54 15.98
C GLU A 205 7.32 -6.45 16.51
N ALA A 206 7.79 -5.20 16.54
CA ALA A 206 6.95 -4.02 16.75
C ALA A 206 7.02 -3.08 15.54
N ASN A 207 6.63 -3.62 14.39
CA ASN A 207 6.66 -2.93 13.11
C ASN A 207 5.36 -2.17 12.84
N GLY A 208 5.49 -0.95 12.32
CA GLY A 208 4.35 -0.17 11.84
C GLY A 208 3.49 0.44 12.94
N VAL A 209 4.07 0.76 14.09
CA VAL A 209 3.31 1.44 15.16
C VAL A 209 3.09 2.90 14.76
N GLU A 210 1.85 3.37 14.88
CA GLU A 210 1.48 4.75 14.58
C GLU A 210 1.58 5.64 15.82
N TYR A 211 2.12 6.84 15.65
CA TYR A 211 2.21 7.87 16.67
C TYR A 211 1.85 9.23 16.09
N THR A 212 1.59 10.19 16.96
CA THR A 212 1.56 11.60 16.60
C THR A 212 2.92 12.22 16.92
N ALA A 213 3.66 12.56 15.87
CA ALA A 213 4.91 13.29 15.98
C ALA A 213 4.66 14.75 16.34
N GLN A 214 5.61 15.34 17.05
CA GLN A 214 5.66 16.75 17.39
C GLN A 214 6.93 17.37 16.79
N ARG A 215 6.78 18.44 16.03
CA ARG A 215 7.89 19.26 15.50
C ARG A 215 8.41 20.19 16.60
N LYS A 216 9.59 20.76 16.40
CA LYS A 216 10.20 21.74 17.31
C LYS A 216 9.34 22.98 17.56
N ASP A 217 8.52 23.39 16.58
CA ASP A 217 7.57 24.51 16.69
C ASP A 217 6.25 24.16 17.40
N GLY A 218 6.08 22.90 17.81
CA GLY A 218 4.88 22.38 18.49
C GLY A 218 3.80 21.84 17.54
N SER A 219 3.90 22.06 16.23
CA SER A 219 2.97 21.48 15.26
C SER A 219 3.10 19.95 15.22
N THR A 220 2.03 19.26 14.84
CA THR A 220 1.95 17.80 14.91
C THR A 220 1.57 17.18 13.58
N PHE A 221 2.02 15.95 13.38
CA PHE A 221 1.71 15.16 12.19
C PHE A 221 1.75 13.66 12.52
N PRO A 222 0.90 12.84 11.90
CA PRO A 222 0.88 11.41 12.16
C PRO A 222 2.07 10.73 11.48
N ILE A 223 2.76 9.86 12.22
CA ILE A 223 3.86 9.03 11.72
C ILE A 223 3.58 7.56 11.95
N LYS A 224 4.18 6.71 11.10
CA LYS A 224 4.23 5.26 11.28
C LYS A 224 5.69 4.82 11.31
N THR A 225 6.10 4.11 12.35
CA THR A 225 7.51 3.77 12.57
C THR A 225 7.81 2.28 12.42
N TYR A 226 8.98 1.97 11.90
CA TYR A 226 9.54 0.62 11.82
C TYR A 226 10.94 0.66 12.38
N SER A 227 11.23 -0.19 13.37
CA SER A 227 12.50 -0.13 14.12
C SER A 227 13.06 -1.53 14.36
N ALA A 228 14.38 -1.61 14.43
CA ALA A 228 15.13 -2.80 14.76
C ALA A 228 16.23 -2.47 15.80
N PRO A 229 16.62 -3.42 16.66
CA PRO A 229 17.69 -3.19 17.62
C PRO A 229 19.05 -3.07 16.93
N ILE A 230 19.89 -2.17 17.41
CA ILE A 230 21.30 -2.10 17.05
C ILE A 230 22.06 -3.02 17.99
N ILE A 231 22.67 -4.07 17.45
CA ILE A 231 23.40 -5.08 18.24
C ILE A 231 24.92 -4.81 18.14
N TYR A 232 25.57 -4.66 19.29
CA TYR A 232 27.03 -4.59 19.40
C TYR A 232 27.51 -5.59 20.44
N ARG A 233 28.46 -6.46 20.06
CA ARG A 233 28.98 -7.56 20.91
C ARG A 233 27.86 -8.39 21.57
N ASN A 234 26.86 -8.79 20.78
CA ASN A 234 25.67 -9.56 21.20
C ASN A 234 24.78 -8.88 22.26
N LYS A 235 24.85 -7.55 22.40
CA LYS A 235 23.96 -6.79 23.27
C LYS A 235 23.30 -5.65 22.50
N PRO A 236 22.02 -5.34 22.78
CA PRO A 236 21.40 -4.15 22.22
C PRO A 236 22.06 -2.90 22.81
N VAL A 237 22.41 -1.96 21.94
CA VAL A 237 23.00 -0.65 22.31
C VAL A 237 22.13 0.53 21.89
N GLY A 238 21.02 0.26 21.22
CA GLY A 238 20.10 1.28 20.72
C GLY A 238 19.11 0.69 19.72
N LEU A 239 18.41 1.57 19.02
CA LEU A 239 17.49 1.21 17.95
C LEU A 239 17.80 2.03 16.71
N ARG A 240 17.58 1.44 15.55
CA ARG A 240 17.52 2.14 14.27
C ARG A 240 16.18 1.94 13.65
N GLY A 241 15.66 2.95 12.98
CA GLY A 241 14.36 2.86 12.39
C GLY A 241 14.10 3.90 11.32
N ILE A 242 12.92 3.75 10.72
CA ILE A 242 12.33 4.73 9.82
C ILE A 242 11.03 5.24 10.42
N ALA A 243 10.75 6.53 10.22
CA ALA A 243 9.46 7.13 10.50
C ALA A 243 8.88 7.68 9.18
N ILE A 244 7.69 7.20 8.84
CA ILE A 244 6.96 7.57 7.63
C ILE A 244 5.84 8.53 8.01
N ASP A 245 5.82 9.73 7.43
CA ASP A 245 4.68 10.63 7.53
C ASP A 245 3.48 10.02 6.80
N ILE A 246 2.37 9.83 7.51
CA ILE A 246 1.14 9.23 6.97
C ILE A 246 0.01 10.25 6.78
N THR A 247 0.33 11.56 6.78
CA THR A 247 -0.63 12.65 6.58
C THR A 247 -1.40 12.49 5.27
N ASP A 248 -0.68 12.34 4.16
CA ASP A 248 -1.28 12.18 2.82
C ASP A 248 -2.15 10.92 2.73
N ILE A 249 -1.71 9.82 3.37
CA ILE A 249 -2.46 8.56 3.39
C ILE A 249 -3.79 8.77 4.10
N ARG A 250 -3.77 9.37 5.31
CA ARG A 250 -5.00 9.66 6.07
C ARG A 250 -5.92 10.63 5.34
N GLN A 251 -5.38 11.66 4.70
CA GLN A 251 -6.18 12.62 3.93
C GLN A 251 -6.89 11.95 2.74
N ARG A 252 -6.17 11.10 1.98
CA ARG A 252 -6.74 10.36 0.85
C ARG A 252 -7.80 9.36 1.31
N GLU A 253 -7.56 8.63 2.39
CA GLU A 253 -8.55 7.71 2.96
C GLU A 253 -9.81 8.44 3.41
N LYS A 254 -9.68 9.60 4.07
CA LYS A 254 -10.82 10.41 4.48
C LYS A 254 -11.63 10.90 3.28
N LEU A 255 -10.95 11.40 2.24
CA LEU A 255 -11.60 11.85 1.00
C LEU A 255 -12.35 10.72 0.31
N LEU A 256 -11.73 9.53 0.18
CA LEU A 256 -12.36 8.35 -0.40
C LEU A 256 -13.61 7.91 0.39
N ARG A 257 -13.54 7.92 1.73
CA ARG A 257 -14.69 7.60 2.58
C ARG A 257 -15.83 8.59 2.37
N GLU A 258 -15.54 9.88 2.29
CA GLU A 258 -16.55 10.91 2.05
C GLU A 258 -17.18 10.76 0.67
N GLN A 259 -16.38 10.58 -0.39
CA GLN A 259 -16.89 10.34 -1.74
C GLN A 259 -17.78 9.09 -1.81
N LYS A 260 -17.39 7.99 -1.14
CA LYS A 260 -18.19 6.78 -1.07
C LYS A 260 -19.54 7.03 -0.38
N ARG A 261 -19.54 7.78 0.73
CA ARG A 261 -20.76 8.17 1.45
C ARG A 261 -21.68 9.03 0.57
N GLN A 262 -21.13 10.02 -0.13
CA GLN A 262 -21.91 10.87 -1.05
C GLN A 262 -22.52 10.05 -2.19
N MET A 263 -21.76 9.13 -2.76
CA MET A 263 -22.26 8.24 -3.82
C MET A 263 -23.40 7.34 -3.32
N GLN A 264 -23.29 6.79 -2.11
CA GLN A 264 -24.34 5.99 -1.49
C GLN A 264 -25.62 6.80 -1.28
N LEU A 265 -25.51 8.00 -0.69
CA LEU A 265 -26.65 8.91 -0.48
C LEU A 265 -27.32 9.32 -1.80
N LEU A 266 -26.54 9.55 -2.85
CA LEU A 266 -27.07 9.88 -4.17
C LEU A 266 -27.82 8.68 -4.78
N SER A 267 -27.29 7.47 -4.67
CA SER A 267 -27.96 6.25 -5.18
C SER A 267 -29.29 6.00 -4.46
N GLU A 268 -29.32 6.17 -3.13
CA GLU A 268 -30.55 6.07 -2.34
C GLU A 268 -31.60 7.10 -2.79
N ARG A 269 -31.21 8.36 -3.00
CA ARG A 269 -32.10 9.41 -3.50
C ARG A 269 -32.65 9.09 -4.89
N LEU A 270 -31.79 8.65 -5.81
CA LEU A 270 -32.22 8.29 -7.17
C LEU A 270 -33.21 7.13 -7.14
N THR A 271 -32.99 6.12 -6.30
CA THR A 271 -33.89 4.98 -6.14
C THR A 271 -35.25 5.41 -5.59
N ASN A 272 -35.26 6.30 -4.59
CA ASN A 272 -36.51 6.84 -4.03
C ASN A 272 -37.27 7.70 -5.04
N ILE A 273 -36.59 8.55 -5.82
CA ILE A 273 -37.21 9.35 -6.89
C ILE A 273 -37.83 8.42 -7.94
N GLN A 274 -37.09 7.41 -8.40
CA GLN A 274 -37.60 6.44 -9.38
C GLN A 274 -38.85 5.69 -8.86
N GLU A 275 -38.89 5.34 -7.58
CA GLU A 275 -40.06 4.67 -7.00
C GLU A 275 -41.26 5.62 -6.90
N ASN A 276 -41.05 6.87 -6.49
CA ASN A 276 -42.09 7.88 -6.43
C ASN A 276 -42.66 8.20 -7.83
N ASP A 277 -41.80 8.29 -8.84
CA ASP A 277 -42.21 8.50 -10.23
C ASP A 277 -43.05 7.32 -10.73
N ARG A 278 -42.68 6.08 -10.40
CA ARG A 278 -43.49 4.90 -10.74
C ARG A 278 -44.88 4.94 -10.11
N ILE A 279 -44.97 5.31 -8.83
CA ILE A 279 -46.25 5.48 -8.13
C ILE A 279 -47.08 6.58 -8.79
N TYR A 280 -46.45 7.72 -9.10
CA TYR A 280 -47.12 8.84 -9.75
C TYR A 280 -47.67 8.48 -11.12
N ILE A 281 -46.86 7.84 -11.98
CA ILE A 281 -47.27 7.40 -13.32
C ILE A 281 -48.41 6.38 -13.22
N ALA A 282 -48.32 5.39 -12.32
CA ALA A 282 -49.38 4.41 -12.12
C ALA A 282 -50.71 5.07 -11.75
N ARG A 283 -50.67 6.07 -10.84
CA ARG A 283 -51.87 6.83 -10.45
C ARG A 283 -52.43 7.65 -11.62
N GLN A 284 -51.57 8.36 -12.37
CA GLN A 284 -52.02 9.14 -13.54
C GLN A 284 -52.63 8.26 -14.63
N LEU A 285 -52.06 7.09 -14.90
CA LEU A 285 -52.63 6.13 -15.86
C LEU A 285 -54.00 5.61 -15.39
N HIS A 286 -54.13 5.29 -14.10
CA HIS A 286 -55.40 4.83 -13.53
C HIS A 286 -56.48 5.91 -13.61
N ASP A 287 -56.18 7.11 -13.11
CA ASP A 287 -57.15 8.20 -12.97
C ASP A 287 -57.55 8.78 -14.33
N ILE A 288 -56.61 8.99 -15.24
CA ILE A 288 -56.90 9.67 -16.51
C ILE A 288 -57.30 8.66 -17.58
N VAL A 289 -56.48 7.64 -17.82
CA VAL A 289 -56.68 6.75 -18.96
C VAL A 289 -57.66 5.63 -18.61
N GLY A 290 -57.49 5.01 -17.44
CA GLY A 290 -58.37 3.95 -16.94
C GLY A 290 -59.82 4.40 -16.78
N GLN A 291 -60.06 5.57 -16.14
CA GLN A 291 -61.43 6.10 -15.99
C GLN A 291 -62.05 6.49 -17.32
N LYS A 292 -61.30 7.14 -18.22
CA LYS A 292 -61.82 7.52 -19.55
C LYS A 292 -62.22 6.29 -20.37
N LEU A 293 -61.38 5.25 -20.42
CA LEU A 293 -61.71 4.02 -21.13
C LEU A 293 -62.91 3.30 -20.51
N SER A 294 -63.02 3.28 -19.19
CA SER A 294 -64.16 2.69 -18.48
C SER A 294 -65.46 3.43 -18.82
N LEU A 295 -65.43 4.76 -18.87
CA LEU A 295 -66.57 5.59 -19.27
C LEU A 295 -66.93 5.39 -20.74
N THR A 296 -65.94 5.37 -21.63
CA THR A 296 -66.16 5.11 -23.07
C THR A 296 -66.76 3.73 -23.28
N LYS A 297 -66.25 2.70 -22.59
CA LYS A 297 -66.80 1.35 -22.61
C LYS A 297 -68.24 1.32 -22.15
N PHE A 298 -68.53 1.90 -20.98
CA PHE A 298 -69.89 1.95 -20.43
C PHE A 298 -70.88 2.62 -21.38
N ASN A 299 -70.51 3.77 -21.98
CA ASN A 299 -71.37 4.45 -22.94
C ASN A 299 -71.61 3.62 -24.19
N LEU A 300 -70.59 2.91 -24.69
CA LEU A 300 -70.70 2.04 -25.86
C LEU A 300 -71.59 0.82 -25.58
N GLU A 301 -71.39 0.15 -24.44
CA GLU A 301 -72.20 -1.00 -24.01
C GLU A 301 -73.66 -0.60 -23.78
N LYS A 302 -73.89 0.56 -23.16
CA LYS A 302 -75.23 1.12 -22.99
C LYS A 302 -75.92 1.33 -24.34
N GLU A 303 -75.23 1.92 -25.32
CA GLU A 303 -75.83 2.19 -26.63
C GLU A 303 -76.15 0.90 -27.41
N LEU A 304 -75.32 -0.14 -27.24
CA LEU A 304 -75.57 -1.48 -27.80
C LEU A 304 -76.77 -2.18 -27.14
N ILE A 305 -77.02 -1.93 -25.85
CA ILE A 305 -78.19 -2.45 -25.12
C ILE A 305 -79.46 -1.68 -25.54
N ASP A 306 -79.38 -0.36 -25.58
CA ASP A 306 -80.52 0.52 -25.90
C ASP A 306 -80.93 0.42 -27.38
N ASN A 307 -80.00 0.07 -28.28
CA ASN A 307 -80.25 -0.08 -29.72
C ASN A 307 -79.68 -1.41 -30.27
N PRO A 308 -80.41 -2.54 -30.14
CA PRO A 308 -79.92 -3.86 -30.55
C PRO A 308 -79.60 -3.99 -32.05
N GLU A 309 -80.23 -3.18 -32.90
CA GLU A 309 -79.99 -3.15 -34.35
C GLU A 309 -78.61 -2.56 -34.72
N LEU A 310 -77.98 -1.80 -33.81
CA LEU A 310 -76.62 -1.29 -33.94
C LEU A 310 -75.57 -2.32 -33.51
N SER A 311 -75.97 -3.51 -33.06
CA SER A 311 -75.08 -4.63 -32.72
C SER A 311 -74.48 -5.28 -33.97
N ASN A 312 -73.82 -4.46 -34.79
CA ASN A 312 -73.05 -4.91 -35.94
C ASN A 312 -71.63 -5.29 -35.49
N SER A 313 -70.96 -6.15 -36.28
CA SER A 313 -69.65 -6.72 -35.92
C SER A 313 -68.60 -5.69 -35.55
N ASP A 314 -68.68 -4.48 -36.09
CA ASP A 314 -67.64 -3.46 -35.90
C ASP A 314 -67.75 -2.73 -34.54
N LEU A 315 -68.95 -2.51 -34.01
CA LEU A 315 -69.12 -1.95 -32.66
C LEU A 315 -68.74 -2.97 -31.58
N GLN A 316 -68.99 -4.26 -31.81
CA GLN A 316 -68.48 -5.34 -30.96
C GLN A 316 -66.94 -5.41 -30.99
N LYS A 317 -66.32 -5.26 -32.16
CA LYS A 317 -64.85 -5.17 -32.28
C LYS A 317 -64.29 -3.96 -31.52
N ILE A 318 -64.94 -2.79 -31.60
CA ILE A 318 -64.51 -1.59 -30.84
C ILE A 318 -64.61 -1.83 -29.34
N SER A 319 -65.71 -2.44 -28.85
CA SER A 319 -65.85 -2.81 -27.43
C SER A 319 -64.77 -3.80 -26.98
N SER A 320 -64.46 -4.78 -27.83
CA SER A 320 -63.37 -5.73 -27.60
C SER A 320 -62.01 -5.03 -27.52
N LEU A 321 -61.70 -4.13 -28.45
CA LEU A 321 -60.45 -3.37 -28.46
C LEU A 321 -60.31 -2.45 -27.24
N ILE A 322 -61.39 -1.79 -26.80
CA ILE A 322 -61.38 -0.98 -25.58
C ILE A 322 -61.13 -1.87 -24.34
N SER A 323 -61.67 -3.08 -24.33
CA SER A 323 -61.42 -4.04 -23.24
C SER A 323 -59.96 -4.48 -23.23
N GLU A 324 -59.40 -4.81 -24.39
CA GLU A 324 -57.98 -5.18 -24.55
C GLU A 324 -57.05 -4.04 -24.09
N VAL A 325 -57.27 -2.80 -24.54
CA VAL A 325 -56.46 -1.64 -24.10
C VAL A 325 -56.64 -1.36 -22.59
N SER A 326 -57.84 -1.60 -22.05
CA SER A 326 -58.12 -1.42 -20.62
C SER A 326 -57.41 -2.47 -19.77
N ASP A 327 -57.27 -3.69 -20.28
CA ASP A 327 -56.52 -4.78 -19.66
C ASP A 327 -55.00 -4.49 -19.76
N ASP A 328 -54.50 -4.06 -20.92
CA ASP A 328 -53.11 -3.64 -21.12
C ASP A 328 -52.70 -2.51 -20.16
N ILE A 329 -53.56 -1.51 -19.96
CA ILE A 329 -53.28 -0.41 -19.03
C ILE A 329 -53.26 -0.90 -17.58
N ARG A 330 -54.19 -1.79 -17.20
CA ARG A 330 -54.16 -2.40 -15.87
C ARG A 330 -52.87 -3.18 -15.64
N HIS A 331 -52.39 -3.88 -16.67
CA HIS A 331 -51.11 -4.59 -16.64
C HIS A 331 -49.91 -3.62 -16.52
N ILE A 332 -49.94 -2.46 -17.20
CA ILE A 332 -48.88 -1.45 -17.05
C ILE A 332 -48.88 -0.86 -15.63
N ILE A 333 -50.07 -0.54 -15.10
CA ILE A 333 -50.23 0.00 -13.74
C ILE A 333 -49.72 -1.01 -12.70
N SER A 334 -50.06 -2.29 -12.83
CA SER A 334 -49.62 -3.33 -11.90
C SER A 334 -48.10 -3.54 -11.94
N GLY A 335 -47.49 -3.46 -13.13
CA GLY A 335 -46.04 -3.50 -13.31
C GLY A 335 -45.32 -2.28 -12.71
N LEU A 336 -45.90 -1.10 -12.86
CA LEU A 336 -45.36 0.16 -12.33
C LEU A 336 -45.49 0.22 -10.80
N HIS A 337 -46.63 -0.16 -10.24
CA HIS A 337 -46.84 -0.18 -8.80
C HIS A 337 -47.84 -1.27 -8.39
N PRO A 338 -47.40 -2.32 -7.68
CA PRO A 338 -48.29 -3.36 -7.20
C PRO A 338 -49.10 -2.83 -6.00
N GLN A 339 -50.23 -2.18 -6.25
CA GLN A 339 -51.17 -1.76 -5.19
C GLN A 339 -51.65 -2.96 -4.34
N THR A 340 -51.69 -4.14 -4.97
CA THR A 340 -51.98 -5.43 -4.36
C THR A 340 -50.98 -5.84 -3.28
N LEU A 341 -49.74 -5.34 -3.32
CA LEU A 341 -48.74 -5.64 -2.29
C LEU A 341 -49.15 -5.08 -0.92
N LYS A 342 -49.71 -3.87 -0.90
CA LYS A 342 -50.23 -3.27 0.33
C LYS A 342 -51.49 -3.97 0.83
N SER A 343 -52.36 -4.45 -0.05
CA SER A 343 -53.64 -5.03 0.35
C SER A 343 -53.60 -6.54 0.65
N TYR A 344 -52.76 -7.30 -0.07
CA TYR A 344 -52.76 -8.77 -0.05
C TYR A 344 -51.39 -9.40 0.24
N GLY A 345 -50.33 -8.59 0.25
CA GLY A 345 -48.99 -9.00 0.62
C GLY A 345 -48.20 -9.77 -0.43
N LEU A 346 -46.96 -10.10 -0.04
CA LEU A 346 -45.93 -10.55 -0.96
C LEU A 346 -46.30 -11.83 -1.72
N VAL A 347 -46.79 -12.85 -1.01
CA VAL A 347 -47.13 -14.16 -1.61
C VAL A 347 -48.21 -14.02 -2.66
N GLN A 348 -49.31 -13.35 -2.32
CA GLN A 348 -50.44 -13.19 -3.23
C GLN A 348 -50.06 -12.36 -4.45
N THR A 349 -49.29 -11.29 -4.24
CA THR A 349 -48.83 -10.42 -5.33
C THR A 349 -47.90 -11.17 -6.30
N ILE A 350 -47.02 -12.03 -5.79
CA ILE A 350 -46.16 -12.88 -6.62
C ILE A 350 -46.97 -13.89 -7.41
N SER A 351 -47.92 -14.58 -6.77
CA SER A 351 -48.80 -15.55 -7.43
C SER A 351 -49.53 -14.92 -8.61
N TRP A 352 -50.11 -13.74 -8.39
CA TRP A 352 -50.82 -13.01 -9.42
C TRP A 352 -49.90 -12.58 -10.56
N TYR A 353 -48.70 -12.06 -10.26
CA TYR A 353 -47.74 -11.63 -11.28
C TYR A 353 -47.26 -12.80 -12.16
N ILE A 354 -46.99 -13.97 -11.59
CA ILE A 354 -46.58 -15.13 -12.40
C ILE A 354 -47.73 -15.69 -13.24
N GLU A 355 -48.97 -15.70 -12.73
CA GLU A 355 -50.13 -16.12 -13.53
C GLU A 355 -50.34 -15.20 -14.73
N GLU A 356 -50.20 -13.89 -14.53
CA GLU A 356 -50.37 -12.88 -15.57
C GLU A 356 -49.26 -12.95 -16.64
N CYS A 357 -47.99 -12.94 -16.22
CA CYS A 357 -46.87 -12.86 -17.15
C CYS A 357 -46.59 -14.16 -17.93
N CYS A 358 -46.95 -15.31 -17.34
CA CYS A 358 -46.57 -16.61 -17.90
C CYS A 358 -47.65 -17.19 -18.83
N ASN A 359 -48.93 -16.87 -18.61
CA ASN A 359 -50.01 -17.21 -19.54
C ASN A 359 -49.80 -16.62 -20.94
N ASN A 360 -49.19 -15.43 -21.03
CA ASN A 360 -48.94 -14.76 -22.30
C ASN A 360 -47.68 -15.24 -23.05
N ASN A 361 -46.81 -16.04 -22.41
CA ASN A 361 -45.46 -16.33 -22.93
C ASN A 361 -45.13 -17.83 -23.10
N ASN A 362 -46.12 -18.74 -23.08
CA ASN A 362 -45.90 -20.20 -23.18
C ASN A 362 -44.83 -20.75 -22.21
N THR A 363 -44.69 -20.12 -21.05
CA THR A 363 -43.69 -20.50 -20.03
C THR A 363 -44.46 -20.98 -18.81
N GLU A 364 -44.13 -22.15 -18.26
CA GLU A 364 -44.77 -22.65 -17.05
C GLU A 364 -44.11 -22.00 -15.82
N CYS A 365 -44.91 -21.35 -14.97
CA CYS A 365 -44.40 -20.68 -13.78
C CYS A 365 -45.02 -21.29 -12.52
N LYS A 366 -44.16 -21.69 -11.58
CA LYS A 366 -44.58 -22.35 -10.34
C LYS A 366 -44.08 -21.58 -9.13
N LEU A 367 -45.01 -21.17 -8.26
CA LEU A 367 -44.73 -20.66 -6.92
C LEU A 367 -44.76 -21.82 -5.92
N THR A 368 -43.74 -21.91 -5.07
CA THR A 368 -43.70 -22.84 -3.94
C THR A 368 -43.33 -22.05 -2.68
N THR A 369 -44.16 -22.18 -1.64
CA THR A 369 -43.92 -21.53 -0.35
C THR A 369 -43.58 -22.55 0.72
N LYS A 370 -42.70 -22.19 1.66
CA LYS A 370 -42.33 -23.01 2.81
C LYS A 370 -42.26 -22.18 4.08
N GLY A 371 -42.96 -22.63 5.11
CA GLY A 371 -43.20 -21.82 6.32
C GLY A 371 -44.29 -20.76 6.09
N GLU A 372 -44.82 -20.23 7.18
CA GLU A 372 -45.78 -19.13 7.15
C GLU A 372 -45.02 -17.82 6.95
N ILE A 373 -45.29 -17.12 5.84
CA ILE A 373 -44.60 -15.87 5.51
C ILE A 373 -45.38 -14.72 6.16
N PRO A 374 -44.83 -14.06 7.19
CA PRO A 374 -45.54 -12.98 7.88
C PRO A 374 -45.68 -11.76 6.98
N ARG A 375 -46.58 -10.84 7.35
CA ARG A 375 -46.64 -9.51 6.74
C ARG A 375 -45.42 -8.70 7.16
N LEU A 376 -44.68 -8.23 6.17
CA LEU A 376 -43.44 -7.49 6.38
C LEU A 376 -43.72 -5.98 6.24
N SER A 377 -42.79 -5.15 6.71
CA SER A 377 -42.88 -3.70 6.48
C SER A 377 -42.98 -3.39 4.97
N GLY A 378 -43.76 -2.38 4.61
CA GLY A 378 -44.06 -2.09 3.20
C GLY A 378 -42.83 -1.85 2.33
N GLN A 379 -41.75 -1.32 2.90
CA GLN A 379 -40.48 -1.12 2.20
C GLN A 379 -39.75 -2.44 1.94
N LEU A 380 -39.84 -3.40 2.86
CA LEU A 380 -39.19 -4.69 2.75
C LEU A 380 -39.91 -5.58 1.73
N GLU A 381 -41.24 -5.67 1.81
CA GLU A 381 -42.05 -6.36 0.80
C GLU A 381 -41.81 -5.80 -0.61
N LEU A 382 -41.77 -4.46 -0.75
CA LEU A 382 -41.58 -3.81 -2.04
C LEU A 382 -40.21 -4.15 -2.64
N ASN A 383 -39.14 -4.11 -1.86
CA ASN A 383 -37.81 -4.44 -2.36
C ASN A 383 -37.68 -5.92 -2.77
N ILE A 384 -38.26 -6.83 -1.99
CA ILE A 384 -38.29 -8.26 -2.35
C ILE A 384 -39.10 -8.47 -3.63
N TYR A 385 -40.28 -7.84 -3.73
CA TYR A 385 -41.11 -7.92 -4.91
C TYR A 385 -40.41 -7.38 -6.15
N ARG A 386 -39.69 -6.25 -6.05
CA ARG A 386 -38.91 -5.68 -7.17
C ARG A 386 -37.78 -6.60 -7.63
N ILE A 387 -37.10 -7.26 -6.69
CA ILE A 387 -36.08 -8.27 -7.03
C ILE A 387 -36.72 -9.43 -7.79
N PHE A 388 -37.84 -9.96 -7.27
CA PHE A 388 -38.61 -11.00 -7.95
C PHE A 388 -39.05 -10.57 -9.36
N GLN A 389 -39.65 -9.38 -9.48
CA GLN A 389 -40.18 -8.85 -10.73
C GLN A 389 -39.08 -8.70 -11.79
N GLU A 390 -37.94 -8.12 -11.41
CA GLU A 390 -36.78 -7.96 -12.30
C GLU A 390 -36.18 -9.32 -12.69
N ALA A 391 -36.15 -10.29 -11.78
CA ALA A 391 -35.69 -11.65 -12.07
C ALA A 391 -36.58 -12.34 -13.12
N VAL A 392 -37.90 -12.33 -12.92
CA VAL A 392 -38.87 -12.92 -13.86
C VAL A 392 -38.84 -12.18 -15.20
N HIS A 393 -38.77 -10.84 -15.19
CA HIS A 393 -38.64 -10.05 -16.41
C HIS A 393 -37.41 -10.44 -17.23
N ASN A 394 -36.25 -10.60 -16.58
CA ASN A 394 -35.02 -11.03 -17.24
C ASN A 394 -35.14 -12.44 -17.82
N ILE A 395 -35.81 -13.36 -17.13
CA ILE A 395 -36.05 -14.72 -17.63
C ILE A 395 -36.91 -14.69 -18.90
N LEU A 396 -38.06 -14.03 -18.86
CA LEU A 396 -38.99 -13.95 -19.99
C LEU A 396 -38.33 -13.29 -21.22
N LYS A 397 -37.52 -12.26 -20.99
CA LYS A 397 -36.88 -11.50 -22.09
C LYS A 397 -35.62 -12.16 -22.64
N HIS A 398 -34.86 -12.88 -21.82
CA HIS A 398 -33.50 -13.30 -22.17
C HIS A 398 -33.22 -14.79 -22.05
N ALA A 399 -33.96 -15.55 -21.26
CA ALA A 399 -33.59 -16.93 -20.97
C ALA A 399 -34.10 -17.93 -22.02
N ARG A 400 -35.18 -17.62 -22.75
CA ARG A 400 -35.93 -18.61 -23.55
C ARG A 400 -36.25 -19.87 -22.74
N ALA A 401 -36.57 -19.68 -21.45
CA ALA A 401 -36.90 -20.75 -20.53
C ALA A 401 -38.31 -21.27 -20.83
N THR A 402 -38.55 -22.55 -20.54
CA THR A 402 -39.90 -23.14 -20.57
C THR A 402 -40.49 -23.26 -19.18
N ILE A 403 -39.66 -23.23 -18.14
CA ILE A 403 -40.05 -23.38 -16.73
C ILE A 403 -39.39 -22.28 -15.89
N VAL A 404 -40.19 -21.62 -15.06
CA VAL A 404 -39.74 -20.71 -14.01
C VAL A 404 -40.23 -21.19 -12.65
N ASN A 405 -39.30 -21.43 -11.73
CA ASN A 405 -39.60 -21.81 -10.37
C ASN A 405 -39.30 -20.65 -9.42
N VAL A 406 -40.32 -20.22 -8.69
CA VAL A 406 -40.24 -19.21 -7.65
C VAL A 406 -40.45 -19.91 -6.32
N PHE A 407 -39.46 -19.79 -5.43
CA PHE A 407 -39.48 -20.40 -4.12
C PHE A 407 -39.33 -19.33 -3.06
N LEU A 408 -40.24 -19.35 -2.08
CA LEU A 408 -40.28 -18.40 -0.97
C LEU A 408 -40.31 -19.19 0.34
N GLU A 409 -39.29 -19.01 1.17
CA GLU A 409 -39.17 -19.72 2.45
C GLU A 409 -38.96 -18.74 3.59
N PHE A 410 -39.70 -18.93 4.68
CA PHE A 410 -39.49 -18.23 5.94
C PHE A 410 -39.13 -19.24 7.03
N GLN A 411 -37.89 -19.17 7.53
CA GLN A 411 -37.42 -20.06 8.60
C GLN A 411 -36.36 -19.36 9.46
N LYS A 412 -36.44 -19.49 10.80
CA LYS A 412 -35.48 -18.92 11.77
C LYS A 412 -35.25 -17.41 11.53
N ASP A 413 -36.33 -16.65 11.42
CA ASP A 413 -36.29 -15.20 11.21
C ASP A 413 -35.55 -14.78 9.92
N MET A 414 -35.47 -15.68 8.93
CA MET A 414 -34.87 -15.41 7.63
C MET A 414 -35.88 -15.68 6.53
N LEU A 415 -36.06 -14.69 5.65
CA LEU A 415 -36.79 -14.84 4.41
C LEU A 415 -35.83 -15.14 3.26
N ILE A 416 -36.12 -16.18 2.50
CA ILE A 416 -35.36 -16.59 1.32
C ILE A 416 -36.28 -16.52 0.11
N LEU A 417 -35.94 -15.65 -0.84
CA LEU A 417 -36.52 -15.63 -2.19
C LEU A 417 -35.54 -16.30 -3.15
N LYS A 418 -35.98 -17.34 -3.85
CA LYS A 418 -35.23 -17.99 -4.92
C LYS A 418 -36.06 -17.97 -6.20
N VAL A 419 -35.49 -17.45 -7.29
CA VAL A 419 -36.10 -17.45 -8.62
C VAL A 419 -35.17 -18.19 -9.55
N SER A 420 -35.66 -19.22 -10.24
CA SER A 420 -34.84 -20.07 -11.10
C SER A 420 -35.55 -20.40 -12.41
N ASP A 421 -34.76 -20.53 -13.48
CA ASP A 421 -35.22 -20.90 -14.81
C ASP A 421 -34.39 -22.04 -15.40
N ASN A 422 -34.93 -22.73 -16.40
CA ASN A 422 -34.25 -23.78 -17.17
C ASN A 422 -33.77 -23.31 -18.55
N GLY A 423 -33.59 -21.99 -18.73
CA GLY A 423 -33.25 -21.40 -20.00
C GLY A 423 -31.77 -21.53 -20.37
N ARG A 424 -31.32 -20.68 -21.31
CA ARG A 424 -29.97 -20.78 -21.88
C ARG A 424 -28.82 -20.48 -20.91
N GLY A 425 -29.08 -19.88 -19.74
CA GLY A 425 -28.06 -19.36 -18.84
C GLY A 425 -27.10 -18.35 -19.49
N PHE A 426 -26.10 -17.90 -18.74
CA PHE A 426 -25.05 -17.00 -19.25
C PHE A 426 -23.76 -17.11 -18.43
N ASP A 427 -22.63 -16.74 -19.05
CA ASP A 427 -21.36 -16.63 -18.33
C ASP A 427 -21.34 -15.35 -17.48
N LYS A 428 -21.21 -15.51 -16.16
CA LYS A 428 -21.07 -14.41 -15.19
C LYS A 428 -19.95 -13.44 -15.56
N ASN A 429 -18.84 -13.95 -16.10
CA ASN A 429 -17.68 -13.12 -16.43
C ASN A 429 -17.93 -12.31 -17.71
N SER A 430 -18.68 -12.83 -18.68
CA SER A 430 -19.04 -12.13 -19.92
C SER A 430 -19.93 -10.90 -19.68
N VAL A 431 -20.80 -10.91 -18.66
CA VAL A 431 -21.69 -9.78 -18.29
C VAL A 431 -20.90 -8.59 -17.73
N THR A 432 -19.67 -8.80 -17.25
CA THR A 432 -18.78 -7.69 -16.85
C THR A 432 -18.18 -6.93 -18.04
N LYS A 433 -18.11 -7.54 -19.23
CA LYS A 433 -17.38 -6.99 -20.39
C LYS A 433 -18.26 -6.36 -21.48
N HIS A 434 -19.51 -6.81 -21.71
CA HIS A 434 -20.32 -6.31 -22.84
C HIS A 434 -21.75 -5.91 -22.44
N SER A 435 -22.17 -4.73 -22.93
CA SER A 435 -23.47 -4.04 -22.80
C SER A 435 -23.75 -3.30 -21.47
N ARG A 436 -23.97 -1.98 -21.56
CA ARG A 436 -24.33 -1.08 -20.43
C ARG A 436 -25.73 -1.37 -19.85
N HIS A 437 -26.66 -1.89 -20.65
CA HIS A 437 -28.04 -2.13 -20.23
C HIS A 437 -28.23 -3.39 -19.37
N ASN A 438 -27.54 -4.50 -19.66
CA ASN A 438 -27.68 -5.74 -18.87
C ASN A 438 -27.01 -5.65 -17.48
N LYS A 439 -26.09 -4.70 -17.29
CA LYS A 439 -25.46 -4.43 -15.98
C LYS A 439 -26.41 -3.79 -14.97
N PHE A 440 -27.41 -3.05 -15.45
CA PHE A 440 -28.25 -2.22 -14.60
C PHE A 440 -29.26 -3.06 -13.79
N GLY A 441 -29.91 -4.05 -14.41
CA GLY A 441 -30.91 -4.90 -13.73
C GLY A 441 -30.32 -5.72 -12.58
N ILE A 442 -29.20 -6.40 -12.81
CA ILE A 442 -28.55 -7.24 -11.79
C ILE A 442 -27.96 -6.38 -10.64
N ASN A 443 -27.32 -5.26 -10.95
CA ASN A 443 -26.81 -4.36 -9.92
C ASN A 443 -27.94 -3.76 -9.08
N ASN A 444 -29.06 -3.36 -9.71
CA ASN A 444 -30.23 -2.87 -8.99
C ASN A 444 -30.82 -3.92 -8.05
N MET A 445 -30.94 -5.18 -8.49
CA MET A 445 -31.41 -6.26 -7.61
C MET A 445 -30.47 -6.47 -6.42
N ARG A 446 -29.15 -6.43 -6.65
CA ARG A 446 -28.15 -6.56 -5.59
C ARG A 446 -28.20 -5.39 -4.60
N GLU A 447 -28.28 -4.16 -5.10
CA GLU A 447 -28.40 -2.96 -4.26
C GLU A 447 -29.66 -2.99 -3.42
N ARG A 448 -30.82 -3.36 -4.00
CA ARG A 448 -32.07 -3.51 -3.26
C ARG A 448 -31.99 -4.54 -2.14
N ALA A 449 -31.35 -5.68 -2.39
CA ALA A 449 -31.13 -6.69 -1.35
C ALA A 449 -30.26 -6.15 -0.21
N LEU A 450 -29.20 -5.41 -0.53
CA LEU A 450 -28.33 -4.77 0.47
C LEU A 450 -29.06 -3.67 1.25
N MET A 451 -29.93 -2.89 0.61
CA MET A 451 -30.72 -1.83 1.26
C MET A 451 -31.67 -2.35 2.34
N ILE A 452 -32.17 -3.58 2.19
CA ILE A 452 -32.99 -4.25 3.20
C ILE A 452 -32.17 -5.14 4.15
N GLY A 453 -30.85 -4.96 4.22
CA GLY A 453 -29.97 -5.75 5.10
C GLY A 453 -29.80 -7.21 4.67
N GLY A 454 -30.13 -7.54 3.42
CA GLY A 454 -30.05 -8.87 2.86
C GLY A 454 -28.79 -9.16 2.05
N THR A 455 -28.71 -10.38 1.55
CA THR A 455 -27.67 -10.87 0.64
C THR A 455 -28.29 -11.25 -0.70
N PHE A 456 -27.52 -11.07 -1.78
CA PHE A 456 -27.94 -11.41 -3.13
C PHE A 456 -26.87 -12.26 -3.81
N ASN A 457 -27.26 -13.44 -4.28
CA ASN A 457 -26.44 -14.34 -5.07
C ASN A 457 -27.14 -14.66 -6.40
N ILE A 458 -26.35 -14.84 -7.44
CA ILE A 458 -26.81 -15.29 -8.74
C ILE A 458 -25.92 -16.44 -9.18
N GLU A 459 -26.51 -17.50 -9.71
CA GLU A 459 -25.88 -18.69 -10.26
C GLU A 459 -26.42 -18.86 -11.67
N SER A 460 -25.54 -18.99 -12.66
CA SER A 460 -25.96 -19.16 -14.05
C SER A 460 -24.98 -20.08 -14.73
N ILE A 461 -25.50 -21.08 -15.42
CA ILE A 461 -24.73 -22.09 -16.14
C ILE A 461 -25.29 -22.13 -17.55
N ILE A 462 -24.41 -21.97 -18.54
CA ILE A 462 -24.80 -21.98 -19.95
C ILE A 462 -25.44 -23.33 -20.27
N GLY A 463 -26.68 -23.31 -20.75
CA GLY A 463 -27.48 -24.47 -21.10
C GLY A 463 -28.32 -25.07 -19.97
N GLU A 464 -28.10 -24.69 -18.70
CA GLU A 464 -28.86 -25.20 -17.55
C GLU A 464 -29.78 -24.15 -16.90
N GLY A 465 -29.56 -22.87 -17.21
CA GLY A 465 -30.41 -21.76 -16.77
C GLY A 465 -29.77 -20.86 -15.73
N THR A 466 -30.60 -20.05 -15.06
CA THR A 466 -30.16 -19.10 -14.04
C THR A 466 -30.96 -19.28 -12.76
N THR A 467 -30.31 -19.04 -11.63
CA THR A 467 -30.89 -19.06 -10.30
C THR A 467 -30.44 -17.79 -9.56
N ILE A 468 -31.41 -17.02 -9.07
CA ILE A 468 -31.21 -15.86 -8.22
C ILE A 468 -31.67 -16.22 -6.82
N ILE A 469 -30.89 -15.85 -5.80
CA ILE A 469 -31.17 -16.09 -4.40
C ILE A 469 -30.99 -14.78 -3.64
N CYS A 470 -32.06 -14.32 -2.99
CA CYS A 470 -32.05 -13.22 -2.04
C CYS A 470 -32.36 -13.77 -0.65
N LYS A 471 -31.56 -13.42 0.36
CA LYS A 471 -31.81 -13.81 1.77
C LYS A 471 -31.81 -12.57 2.65
N VAL A 472 -32.82 -12.41 3.48
CA VAL A 472 -33.02 -11.23 4.33
C VAL A 472 -33.32 -11.69 5.75
N SER A 473 -32.61 -11.11 6.73
CA SER A 473 -32.93 -11.32 8.16
C SER A 473 -34.11 -10.43 8.54
N ILE A 474 -35.09 -10.99 9.22
CA ILE A 474 -36.35 -10.35 9.58
C ILE A 474 -36.42 -10.22 11.10
N ASP A 475 -36.15 -9.04 11.62
CA ASP A 475 -36.32 -8.73 13.04
C ASP A 475 -37.80 -8.42 13.37
N GLN A 476 -38.17 -8.43 14.66
CA GLN A 476 -39.56 -8.15 15.09
C GLN A 476 -40.08 -6.78 14.63
N GLU A 477 -39.23 -5.77 14.45
CA GLU A 477 -39.62 -4.46 13.89
C GLU A 477 -40.02 -4.53 12.40
N ASN A 478 -39.58 -5.57 11.68
CA ASN A 478 -39.89 -5.78 10.28
C ASN A 478 -41.24 -6.49 10.06
N ILE A 479 -41.86 -7.02 11.12
CA ILE A 479 -43.16 -7.73 11.07
C ILE A 479 -44.28 -6.77 11.48
N ASN A 480 -45.31 -6.61 10.64
CA ASN A 480 -46.45 -5.70 10.87
C ASN A 480 -46.11 -4.20 11.04
N GLY A 481 -44.98 -3.74 10.52
CA GLY A 481 -44.56 -2.34 10.60
C GLY A 481 -45.37 -1.40 9.68
N GLU A 482 -46.60 -1.06 10.06
CA GLU A 482 -47.27 0.17 9.63
C GLU A 482 -47.40 1.15 10.81
N ASN A 483 -46.93 2.39 10.58
CA ASN A 483 -47.22 3.62 11.33
C ASN A 483 -46.71 3.76 12.78
N LYS A 484 -45.44 4.16 12.94
CA LYS A 484 -45.03 4.95 14.13
C LYS A 484 -44.56 6.38 13.87
N ASN A 485 -44.48 6.86 12.62
CA ASN A 485 -43.97 8.21 12.33
C ASN A 485 -44.87 9.01 11.38
N ILE A 486 -46.10 9.36 11.81
CA ILE A 486 -46.81 10.57 11.36
C ILE A 486 -47.66 11.09 12.54
N SER A 487 -47.01 11.64 13.56
CA SER A 487 -47.64 12.55 14.54
C SER A 487 -46.59 13.24 15.40
N SER A 488 -45.96 14.27 14.82
CA SER A 488 -45.48 15.48 15.51
C SER A 488 -44.94 16.46 14.48
#